data_AF-A0A534PVD9-F1
#
_entry.id   AF-A0A534PVD9-F1
#
_cell.length_a   1.000
_cell.length_b   1.000
_cell.length_c   1.000
_cell.angle_alpha   90.00
_cell.angle_beta   90.00
_cell.angle_gamma   90.00
#
_symmetry.space_group_name_H-M   'P 1'
#
loop_
_entity.id
_entity.type
_entity.pdbx_description
1 polymer ?
#
loop_
_entity_poly.entity_id
_entity_poly.type
_entity_poly.pdbx_seq_one_letter_code
_entity_poly.pdbx_strand_id
1 'polypeptide(L)'
;MFESGPRKDSYNGIIGNKLAGDQLLAVGAITEDQKAAWNAKGKNAVWPDGADDIIDKVRECDFYKFRGHGLNQLTGRGNYDAHMNKFLKQYCGRGMDEMTMAEMEDAIQNKPEVYLASFKSFFSKPGMKDAMGTTNDGEFYKVGKINSGGDQYAALFEWRCKTLLDAMTQATFEFR
;
A
#
# COMPACT_ATOMS: atom_id res chain seq x y z
N MET A 1 -10.97 10.95 8.99
CA MET A 1 -10.68 11.98 7.97
C MET A 1 -9.89 11.41 6.79
N PHE A 2 -8.90 10.52 6.99
CA PHE A 2 -8.34 9.67 5.91
C PHE A 2 -8.05 8.27 6.49
N GLU A 3 -8.75 7.23 6.03
CA GLU A 3 -9.49 6.25 6.88
C GLU A 3 -8.70 5.20 7.70
N SER A 4 -8.04 5.60 8.79
CA SER A 4 -7.92 4.86 10.08
C SER A 4 -6.93 5.47 11.10
N GLY A 5 -6.33 6.64 10.84
CA GLY A 5 -5.51 7.30 11.87
C GLY A 5 -5.06 8.73 11.53
N PRO A 6 -4.71 9.56 12.53
CA PRO A 6 -4.46 10.99 12.38
C PRO A 6 -3.06 11.37 11.83
N ARG A 7 -2.23 10.41 11.41
CA ARG A 7 -0.79 10.66 11.22
C ARG A 7 -0.40 10.82 9.75
N LYS A 8 -0.03 12.04 9.34
CA LYS A 8 0.53 12.31 8.00
C LYS A 8 1.84 11.58 7.69
N ASP A 9 2.60 11.19 8.73
CA ASP A 9 3.92 10.57 8.59
C ASP A 9 3.90 9.30 7.73
N SER A 10 2.94 8.40 7.95
CA SER A 10 2.80 7.16 7.19
C SER A 10 2.41 7.39 5.72
N TYR A 11 1.92 8.58 5.39
CA TYR A 11 1.36 8.90 4.08
C TYR A 11 2.38 9.68 3.21
N ASN A 12 3.07 10.67 3.77
CA ASN A 12 4.15 11.42 3.11
C ASN A 12 5.55 10.79 3.28
N GLY A 13 5.70 9.81 4.17
CA GLY A 13 6.98 9.18 4.51
C GLY A 13 7.37 7.99 3.64
N ILE A 14 6.44 7.45 2.84
CA ILE A 14 6.72 6.28 2.00
C ILE A 14 7.68 6.66 0.88
N ILE A 15 8.75 5.88 0.76
CA ILE A 15 9.78 6.07 -0.28
C ILE A 15 9.13 6.02 -1.66
N GLY A 16 9.43 7.04 -2.48
CA GLY A 16 8.94 7.16 -3.85
C GLY A 16 7.62 7.92 -4.01
N ASN A 17 6.87 8.18 -2.93
CA ASN A 17 5.70 9.06 -3.01
C ASN A 17 6.15 10.53 -3.17
N LYS A 18 5.46 11.26 -4.04
CA LYS A 18 5.48 12.72 -4.06
C LYS A 18 4.75 13.26 -2.83
N LEU A 19 5.19 14.42 -2.34
CA LEU A 19 4.59 15.05 -1.17
C LEU A 19 3.24 15.69 -1.52
N ALA A 20 2.28 15.64 -0.59
CA ALA A 20 0.92 16.13 -0.83
C ALA A 20 0.87 17.62 -1.17
N GLY A 21 1.62 18.47 -0.46
CA GLY A 21 1.64 19.91 -0.67
C GLY A 21 2.14 20.31 -2.06
N ASP A 22 3.17 19.65 -2.58
CA ASP A 22 3.65 19.88 -3.95
C ASP A 22 2.58 19.53 -5.00
N GLN A 23 1.87 18.42 -4.80
CA GLN A 23 0.82 17.97 -5.73
C GLN A 23 -0.41 18.87 -5.69
N LEU A 24 -0.86 19.25 -4.49
CA LEU A 24 -2.02 20.12 -4.30
C LEU A 24 -1.77 21.54 -4.80
N LEU A 25 -0.55 22.05 -4.59
CA LEU A 25 -0.14 23.35 -5.13
C LEU A 25 -0.15 23.34 -6.67
N ALA A 26 0.37 22.26 -7.28
CA ALA A 26 0.44 22.15 -8.74
C ALA A 26 -0.94 22.17 -9.42
N VAL A 27 -2.00 21.76 -8.71
CA VAL A 27 -3.39 21.81 -9.21
C VAL A 27 -4.16 23.03 -8.71
N GLY A 28 -3.51 23.97 -8.02
CA GLY A 28 -4.13 25.19 -7.51
C GLY A 28 -5.11 24.98 -6.36
N ALA A 29 -5.05 23.83 -5.67
CA ALA A 29 -5.94 23.54 -4.54
C ALA A 29 -5.51 24.23 -3.24
N ILE A 30 -4.25 24.67 -3.16
CA ILE A 30 -3.67 25.36 -2.00
C ILE A 30 -2.72 26.47 -2.47
N THR A 31 -2.37 27.37 -1.56
CA THR A 31 -1.34 28.41 -1.76
C THR A 31 0.06 27.91 -1.36
N GLU A 32 1.11 28.65 -1.76
CA GLU A 32 2.50 28.34 -1.37
C GLU A 32 2.66 28.33 0.16
N ASP A 33 2.02 29.25 0.88
CA ASP A 33 2.11 29.35 2.35
C ASP A 33 1.50 28.13 3.05
N GLN A 34 0.56 27.44 2.41
CA GLN A 34 -0.07 26.23 2.95
C GLN A 34 0.76 24.97 2.68
N LYS A 35 1.70 25.00 1.73
CA LYS A 35 2.46 23.84 1.26
C LYS A 35 3.19 23.10 2.37
N ALA A 36 3.87 23.82 3.26
CA ALA A 36 4.65 23.22 4.34
C ALA A 36 3.77 22.41 5.31
N ALA A 37 2.56 22.91 5.62
CA ALA A 37 1.62 22.20 6.47
C ALA A 37 1.16 20.89 5.82
N TRP A 38 0.93 20.87 4.51
CA TRP A 38 0.57 19.65 3.76
C TRP A 38 1.74 18.66 3.63
N ASN A 39 2.97 19.15 3.55
CA ASN A 39 4.19 18.34 3.48
C ASN A 39 4.68 17.84 4.84
N ALA A 40 4.09 18.29 5.95
CA ALA A 40 4.50 17.93 7.29
C ALA A 40 4.53 16.39 7.49
N LYS A 41 5.60 15.92 8.15
CA LYS A 41 5.85 14.52 8.53
C LYS A 41 5.96 14.40 10.05
N GLY A 42 5.90 13.18 10.58
CA GLY A 42 6.04 12.89 12.01
C GLY A 42 4.75 12.55 12.76
N LYS A 43 4.91 11.95 13.95
CA LYS A 43 3.84 11.34 14.74
C LYS A 43 2.70 12.29 15.17
N ASN A 44 2.96 13.60 15.16
CA ASN A 44 2.00 14.65 15.56
C ASN A 44 1.52 15.51 14.39
N ALA A 45 1.91 15.20 13.16
CA ALA A 45 1.48 15.96 11.99
C ALA A 45 0.01 15.66 11.68
N VAL A 46 -0.83 16.70 11.82
CA VAL A 46 -2.29 16.67 11.59
C VAL A 46 -2.65 17.26 10.25
N TRP A 47 -3.79 16.85 9.69
CA TRP A 47 -4.36 17.43 8.46
C TRP A 47 -4.70 18.92 8.64
N PRO A 48 -4.45 19.78 7.65
CA PRO A 48 -4.77 21.21 7.78
C PRO A 48 -6.29 21.39 7.74
N ASP A 49 -6.78 22.45 8.37
CA ASP A 49 -8.20 22.81 8.30
C ASP A 49 -8.64 23.02 6.84
N GLY A 50 -9.89 22.65 6.53
CA GLY A 50 -10.42 22.70 5.16
C GLY A 50 -9.93 21.55 4.24
N ALA A 51 -9.23 20.54 4.77
CA ALA A 51 -8.84 19.37 3.99
C ALA A 51 -10.02 18.64 3.32
N ASP A 52 -11.18 18.62 3.99
CA ASP A 52 -12.41 18.01 3.47
C ASP A 52 -13.00 18.80 2.29
N ASP A 53 -12.78 20.12 2.21
CA ASP A 53 -13.29 20.97 1.13
C ASP A 53 -12.60 20.68 -0.21
N ILE A 54 -11.37 20.14 -0.16
CA ILE A 54 -10.57 19.77 -1.33
C ILE A 54 -10.37 18.26 -1.46
N ILE A 55 -11.22 17.45 -0.81
CA ILE A 55 -11.02 16.01 -0.65
C ILE A 55 -10.76 15.27 -1.97
N ASP A 56 -11.44 15.64 -3.05
CA ASP A 56 -11.24 15.00 -4.36
C ASP A 56 -9.80 15.15 -4.88
N LYS A 57 -9.18 16.31 -4.62
CA LYS A 57 -7.79 16.60 -5.04
C LYS A 57 -6.80 15.91 -4.11
N VAL A 58 -7.16 15.82 -2.83
CA VAL A 58 -6.39 15.10 -1.82
C VAL A 58 -6.35 13.60 -2.14
N ARG A 59 -7.45 13.02 -2.62
CA ARG A 59 -7.54 11.61 -3.03
C ARG A 59 -6.65 11.26 -4.23
N GLU A 60 -6.36 12.23 -5.09
CA GLU A 60 -5.44 12.04 -6.22
C GLU A 60 -3.97 12.11 -5.82
N CYS A 61 -3.65 12.62 -4.62
CA CYS A 61 -2.27 12.64 -4.15
C CYS A 61 -1.74 11.22 -3.93
N ASP A 62 -0.45 11.02 -4.25
CA ASP A 62 0.23 9.73 -4.17
C ASP A 62 -0.04 8.94 -2.88
N PHE A 63 -0.12 9.62 -1.74
CA PHE A 63 -0.32 8.96 -0.46
C PHE A 63 -1.69 8.26 -0.31
N TYR A 64 -2.72 8.77 -0.98
CA TYR A 64 -4.06 8.20 -0.94
C TYR A 64 -4.26 7.27 -2.14
N LYS A 65 -3.85 7.72 -3.32
CA LYS A 65 -3.95 6.96 -4.55
C LYS A 65 -3.18 5.64 -4.45
N PHE A 66 -1.96 5.65 -3.91
CA PHE A 66 -1.12 4.45 -3.76
C PHE A 66 -1.16 3.84 -2.35
N ARG A 67 -2.31 3.93 -1.68
CA ARG A 67 -2.52 3.23 -0.41
C ARG A 67 -2.60 1.71 -0.62
N GLY A 68 -2.71 0.96 0.47
CA GLY A 68 -2.82 -0.50 0.41
C GLY A 68 -4.07 -0.96 -0.32
N HIS A 69 -3.91 -1.63 -1.46
CA HIS A 69 -5.01 -2.27 -2.19
C HIS A 69 -4.81 -3.79 -2.32
N GLY A 70 -5.93 -4.51 -2.33
CA GLY A 70 -5.96 -5.97 -2.55
C GLY A 70 -5.46 -6.80 -1.36
N LEU A 71 -5.39 -8.12 -1.58
CA LEU A 71 -5.00 -9.11 -0.57
C LEU A 71 -3.52 -8.98 -0.15
N ASN A 72 -2.67 -8.55 -1.07
CA ASN A 72 -1.25 -8.32 -0.79
C ASN A 72 -0.95 -6.93 -0.24
N GLN A 73 -1.97 -6.08 -0.05
CA GLN A 73 -1.84 -4.71 0.45
C GLN A 73 -0.73 -3.95 -0.29
N LEU A 74 -0.75 -3.99 -1.64
CA LEU A 74 0.25 -3.29 -2.44
C LEU A 74 0.20 -1.80 -2.08
N THR A 75 1.30 -1.27 -1.55
CA THR A 75 1.33 0.07 -0.93
C THR A 75 2.55 0.84 -1.40
N GLY A 76 2.36 2.12 -1.69
CA GLY A 76 3.41 3.07 -2.05
C GLY A 76 3.72 3.08 -3.55
N ARG A 77 3.91 4.28 -4.09
CA ARG A 77 4.11 4.52 -5.51
C ARG A 77 5.19 3.65 -6.14
N GLY A 78 6.33 3.45 -5.47
CA GLY A 78 7.40 2.61 -5.97
C GLY A 78 6.98 1.15 -6.19
N ASN A 79 6.16 0.59 -5.30
CA ASN A 79 5.62 -0.77 -5.47
C ASN A 79 4.57 -0.83 -6.59
N TYR A 80 3.72 0.18 -6.73
CA TYR A 80 2.78 0.27 -7.85
C TYR A 80 3.51 0.32 -9.19
N ASP A 81 4.57 1.13 -9.28
CA ASP A 81 5.37 1.22 -10.50
C ASP A 81 6.03 -0.12 -10.85
N ALA A 82 6.69 -0.74 -9.87
CA ALA A 82 7.41 -1.99 -10.05
C ALA A 82 6.51 -3.19 -10.38
N HIS A 83 5.30 -3.24 -9.82
CA HIS A 83 4.47 -4.45 -9.84
C HIS A 83 3.17 -4.32 -10.62
N MET A 84 2.61 -3.12 -10.80
CA MET A 84 1.28 -2.93 -11.36
C MET A 84 1.27 -2.08 -12.63
N ASN A 85 2.07 -1.01 -12.70
CA ASN A 85 2.00 -0.01 -13.77
C ASN A 85 2.13 -0.60 -15.18
N LYS A 86 3.01 -1.60 -15.37
CA LYS A 86 3.13 -2.29 -16.66
C LYS A 86 1.84 -3.03 -17.08
N PHE A 87 1.11 -3.60 -16.12
CA PHE A 87 -0.12 -4.34 -16.37
C PHE A 87 -1.30 -3.40 -16.58
N LEU A 88 -1.33 -2.26 -15.89
CA LEU A 88 -2.27 -1.18 -16.19
C LEU A 88 -2.11 -0.71 -17.64
N LYS A 89 -0.86 -0.43 -18.07
CA LYS A 89 -0.59 -0.06 -19.47
C LYS A 89 -1.03 -1.16 -20.45
N GLN A 90 -0.74 -2.42 -20.13
CA GLN A 90 -1.08 -3.55 -20.99
C GLN A 90 -2.58 -3.80 -21.11
N TYR A 91 -3.35 -3.75 -20.02
CA TYR A 91 -4.76 -4.16 -19.98
C TYR A 91 -5.77 -2.99 -19.89
N CYS A 92 -5.29 -1.78 -19.63
CA CYS A 92 -6.09 -0.55 -19.59
C CYS A 92 -5.63 0.50 -20.61
N GLY A 93 -4.49 0.31 -21.27
CA GLY A 93 -3.93 1.28 -22.22
C GLY A 93 -3.34 2.55 -21.59
N ARG A 94 -3.42 2.68 -20.25
CA ARG A 94 -2.96 3.85 -19.49
C ARG A 94 -2.18 3.40 -18.27
N GLY A 95 -1.14 4.14 -17.92
CA GLY A 95 -0.34 3.93 -16.72
C GLY A 95 -0.94 4.59 -15.48
N MET A 96 -0.37 4.25 -14.32
CA MET A 96 -0.82 4.74 -13.02
C MET A 96 -0.79 6.28 -12.87
N ASP A 97 0.04 6.97 -13.65
CA ASP A 97 0.12 8.44 -13.67
C ASP A 97 -0.95 9.11 -14.50
N GLU A 98 -1.47 8.40 -15.49
CA GLU A 98 -2.48 8.91 -16.40
C GLU A 98 -3.88 8.69 -15.85
N MET A 99 -4.08 7.66 -15.02
CA MET A 99 -5.35 7.29 -14.41
C MET A 99 -5.65 8.15 -13.18
N THR A 100 -6.91 8.46 -12.91
CA THR A 100 -7.37 8.95 -11.61
C THR A 100 -7.32 7.84 -10.55
N MET A 101 -7.46 8.19 -9.28
CA MET A 101 -7.60 7.22 -8.19
C MET A 101 -8.77 6.27 -8.43
N ALA A 102 -9.95 6.80 -8.80
CA ALA A 102 -11.14 5.99 -9.05
C ALA A 102 -10.97 5.02 -10.23
N GLU A 103 -10.36 5.49 -11.34
CA GLU A 103 -10.05 4.61 -12.48
C GLU A 103 -9.07 3.50 -12.09
N MET A 104 -8.09 3.80 -11.23
CA MET A 104 -7.12 2.81 -10.78
C MET A 104 -7.78 1.78 -9.86
N GLU A 105 -8.67 2.20 -8.96
CA GLU A 105 -9.44 1.29 -8.11
C GLU A 105 -10.36 0.39 -8.93
N ASP A 106 -11.06 0.95 -9.91
CA ASP A 106 -11.90 0.17 -10.83
C ASP A 106 -11.06 -0.88 -11.57
N ALA A 107 -9.89 -0.51 -12.11
CA ALA A 107 -9.01 -1.47 -12.76
C ALA A 107 -8.52 -2.57 -11.81
N ILE A 108 -8.22 -2.25 -10.54
CA ILE A 108 -7.79 -3.23 -9.55
C ILE A 108 -8.95 -4.19 -9.19
N GLN A 109 -10.17 -3.68 -9.07
CA GLN A 109 -11.33 -4.46 -8.64
C GLN A 109 -11.94 -5.30 -9.77
N ASN A 110 -12.03 -4.72 -10.96
CA ASN A 110 -12.86 -5.25 -12.05
C ASN A 110 -12.06 -5.82 -13.22
N LYS A 111 -10.71 -5.75 -13.19
CA LYS A 111 -9.84 -6.39 -14.19
C LYS A 111 -8.93 -7.43 -13.55
N PRO A 112 -9.36 -8.71 -13.49
CA PRO A 112 -8.58 -9.78 -12.87
C PRO A 112 -7.14 -9.89 -13.41
N GLU A 113 -6.92 -9.61 -14.70
CA GLU A 113 -5.60 -9.67 -15.33
C GLU A 113 -4.62 -8.67 -14.72
N VAL A 114 -5.09 -7.45 -14.39
CA VAL A 114 -4.29 -6.43 -13.72
C VAL A 114 -3.94 -6.92 -12.31
N TYR A 115 -4.95 -7.33 -11.53
CA TYR A 115 -4.75 -7.70 -10.15
C TYR A 115 -3.89 -8.96 -9.98
N LEU A 116 -4.21 -10.05 -10.69
CA LEU A 116 -3.51 -11.32 -10.59
C LEU A 116 -2.06 -11.22 -11.08
N ALA A 117 -1.83 -10.49 -12.17
CA ALA A 117 -0.47 -10.29 -12.68
C ALA A 117 0.37 -9.44 -11.71
N SER A 118 -0.22 -8.41 -11.11
CA SER A 118 0.43 -7.57 -10.10
C SER A 118 0.75 -8.35 -8.83
N PHE A 119 -0.21 -9.14 -8.34
CA PHE A 119 -0.04 -10.05 -7.21
C PHE A 119 1.11 -11.04 -7.46
N LYS A 120 1.08 -11.74 -8.60
CA LYS A 120 2.15 -12.65 -9.00
C LYS A 120 3.50 -11.94 -9.06
N SER A 121 3.55 -10.74 -9.64
CA SER A 121 4.79 -9.96 -9.73
C SER A 121 5.35 -9.60 -8.35
N PHE A 122 4.49 -9.25 -7.39
CA PHE A 122 4.90 -8.92 -6.02
C PHE A 122 5.43 -10.15 -5.27
N PHE A 123 4.78 -11.31 -5.40
CA PHE A 123 5.24 -12.55 -4.75
C PHE A 123 6.34 -13.30 -5.52
N SER A 124 6.74 -12.80 -6.69
CA SER A 124 7.91 -13.30 -7.43
C SER A 124 9.20 -12.55 -7.08
N LYS A 125 9.20 -11.75 -6.01
CA LYS A 125 10.39 -11.06 -5.52
C LYS A 125 11.47 -12.07 -5.09
N PRO A 126 12.77 -11.73 -5.24
CA PRO A 126 13.86 -12.58 -4.76
C PRO A 126 13.65 -13.01 -3.30
N GLY A 127 13.89 -14.28 -3.01
CA GLY A 127 13.75 -14.86 -1.67
C GLY A 127 12.32 -15.20 -1.23
N MET A 128 11.27 -14.74 -1.94
CA MET A 128 9.89 -15.04 -1.54
C MET A 128 9.57 -16.54 -1.65
N LYS A 129 10.04 -17.21 -2.71
CA LYS A 129 9.86 -18.66 -2.88
C LYS A 129 10.46 -19.45 -1.71
N ASP A 130 11.68 -19.11 -1.33
CA ASP A 130 12.38 -19.78 -0.24
C ASP A 130 11.71 -19.49 1.11
N ALA A 131 11.26 -18.24 1.33
CA ALA A 131 10.51 -17.86 2.51
C ALA A 131 9.15 -18.59 2.62
N MET A 132 8.43 -18.75 1.50
CA MET A 132 7.21 -19.56 1.49
C MET A 132 7.48 -21.02 1.80
N GLY A 133 8.63 -21.56 1.37
CA GLY A 133 9.05 -22.93 1.68
C GLY A 133 9.14 -23.20 3.19
N THR A 134 9.58 -22.21 3.98
CA THR A 134 9.71 -22.38 5.45
C THR A 134 8.36 -22.41 6.17
N THR A 135 7.27 -21.97 5.53
CA THR A 135 5.95 -21.94 6.18
C THR A 135 5.38 -23.33 6.44
N ASN A 136 5.78 -24.34 5.66
CA ASN A 136 5.45 -25.74 5.90
C ASN A 136 6.07 -26.28 7.20
N ASP A 137 7.18 -25.67 7.63
CA ASP A 137 7.85 -25.99 8.89
C ASP A 137 7.32 -25.14 10.07
N GLY A 138 6.24 -24.37 9.86
CA GLY A 138 5.68 -23.45 10.85
C GLY A 138 6.46 -22.14 11.00
N GLU A 139 7.39 -21.84 10.09
CA GLU A 139 8.28 -20.67 10.16
C GLU A 139 7.83 -19.56 9.20
N PHE A 140 7.28 -18.48 9.76
CA PHE A 140 6.61 -17.40 9.01
C PHE A 140 7.38 -16.07 8.99
N TYR A 141 8.45 -15.93 9.78
CA TYR A 141 9.20 -14.67 9.92
C TYR A 141 9.68 -14.11 8.58
N LYS A 142 10.28 -14.98 7.75
CA LYS A 142 10.88 -14.57 6.47
C LYS A 142 9.84 -13.98 5.52
N VAL A 143 8.64 -14.57 5.49
CA VAL A 143 7.51 -14.05 4.70
C VAL A 143 7.11 -12.67 5.19
N GLY A 144 6.94 -12.50 6.51
CA GLY A 144 6.62 -11.21 7.12
C GLY A 144 7.67 -10.12 6.85
N LYS A 145 8.96 -10.50 6.86
CA LYS A 145 10.07 -9.59 6.56
C LYS A 145 10.09 -9.15 5.10
N ILE A 146 9.88 -10.06 4.15
CA ILE A 146 9.85 -9.72 2.72
C ILE A 146 8.62 -8.87 2.39
N ASN A 147 7.47 -9.16 3.00
CA ASN A 147 6.23 -8.42 2.74
C ASN A 147 6.26 -6.99 3.27
N SER A 148 6.84 -6.77 4.46
CA SER A 148 6.83 -5.45 5.10
C SER A 148 8.11 -4.64 4.97
N GLY A 149 9.24 -5.31 4.67
CA GLY A 149 10.57 -4.69 4.68
C GLY A 149 11.14 -4.44 6.09
N GLY A 150 10.50 -4.91 7.17
CA GLY A 150 10.93 -4.60 8.54
C GLY A 150 10.78 -5.75 9.54
N ASP A 151 11.69 -5.80 10.51
CA ASP A 151 11.74 -6.87 11.52
C ASP A 151 10.56 -6.82 12.51
N GLN A 152 10.06 -5.63 12.85
CA GLN A 152 8.94 -5.49 13.77
C GLN A 152 7.67 -6.16 13.24
N TYR A 153 7.33 -5.92 11.98
CA TYR A 153 6.18 -6.58 11.38
C TYR A 153 6.46 -8.06 11.11
N ALA A 154 7.69 -8.45 10.78
CA ALA A 154 8.05 -9.86 10.62
C ALA A 154 7.76 -10.69 11.88
N ALA A 155 8.17 -10.19 13.05
CA ALA A 155 7.89 -10.81 14.35
C ALA A 155 6.38 -10.85 14.66
N LEU A 156 5.66 -9.75 14.40
CA LEU A 156 4.20 -9.70 14.59
C LEU A 156 3.48 -10.69 13.67
N PHE A 157 3.88 -10.76 12.41
CA PHE A 157 3.31 -11.66 11.41
C PHE A 157 3.51 -13.12 11.82
N GLU A 158 4.74 -13.46 12.25
CA GLU A 158 5.03 -14.80 12.75
C GLU A 158 4.18 -15.18 13.96
N TRP A 159 4.10 -14.30 14.96
CA TRP A 159 3.27 -14.53 16.13
C TRP A 159 1.79 -14.76 15.75
N ARG A 160 1.24 -13.96 14.83
CA ARG A 160 -0.14 -14.13 14.34
C ARG A 160 -0.36 -15.48 13.66
N CYS A 161 0.55 -15.88 12.77
CA CYS A 161 0.45 -17.14 12.05
C CYS A 161 0.55 -18.35 12.99
N LYS A 162 1.51 -18.34 13.93
CA LYS A 162 1.65 -19.40 14.95
C LYS A 162 0.42 -19.49 15.86
N THR A 163 -0.07 -18.34 16.34
CA THR A 163 -1.29 -18.27 17.18
C THR A 163 -2.52 -18.83 16.45
N LEU A 164 -2.69 -18.52 15.16
CA LEU A 164 -3.78 -19.05 14.36
C LEU A 164 -3.63 -20.56 14.13
N LEU A 165 -2.43 -21.03 13.81
CA LEU A 165 -2.13 -22.45 13.60
C LEU A 165 -2.43 -23.27 14.85
N ASP A 166 -2.05 -22.76 16.02
CA ASP A 166 -2.35 -23.39 17.32
C ASP A 166 -3.86 -23.47 17.56
N ALA A 167 -4.60 -22.39 17.30
CA ALA A 167 -6.05 -22.36 17.44
C ALA A 167 -6.76 -23.33 16.47
N MET A 168 -6.29 -23.41 15.22
CA MET A 168 -6.80 -24.34 14.21
C MET A 168 -6.57 -25.79 14.63
N THR A 169 -5.37 -26.10 15.14
CA THR A 169 -5.02 -27.44 15.62
C THR A 169 -5.89 -27.86 16.80
N GLN A 170 -6.13 -26.95 17.77
CA GLN A 170 -7.04 -27.17 18.89
C GLN A 170 -8.50 -27.39 18.44
N ALA A 171 -8.91 -26.74 17.36
CA ALA A 171 -10.23 -26.89 16.77
C ALA A 171 -10.38 -28.14 15.88
N THR A 172 -9.40 -29.07 15.90
CA THR A 172 -9.35 -30.30 15.07
C THR A 172 -9.29 -30.04 13.55
N PHE A 173 -8.85 -28.84 13.15
CA PHE A 173 -8.67 -28.53 11.74
C PHE A 173 -7.38 -29.19 11.23
N GLU A 174 -7.51 -30.16 10.34
CA GLU A 174 -6.37 -30.78 9.66
C GLU A 174 -6.01 -29.99 8.39
N PHE A 175 -4.75 -29.57 8.28
CA PHE A 175 -4.19 -29.12 7.01
C PHE A 175 -4.17 -30.31 6.04
N ARG A 176 -4.96 -30.22 4.97
CA ARG A 176 -4.96 -31.19 3.86
C ARG A 176 -4.00 -30.75 2.77
#